data_AF-A0A256ZGN4-F1
#
_entry.id   AF-A0A256ZGN4-F1
#
_cell.length_a   1.000
_cell.length_b   1.000
_cell.length_c   1.000
_cell.angle_alpha   90.00
_cell.angle_beta   90.00
_cell.angle_gamma   90.00
#
_symmetry.space_group_name_H-M   'P 1'
#
loop_
_entity.id
_entity.type
_entity.pdbx_description
1 polymer ?
#
loop_
_entity_poly.entity_id
_entity_poly.type
_entity_poly.pdbx_seq_one_letter_code
_entity_poly.pdbx_strand_id
1 'polypeptide(L)'
;MLHVYTGDGKGKTTAAIGLAIRALGWGKKVFVIQLLKGWETGEKRLFEHLASQGYPLKHICSGPEKFIDLRSPPSEVIKEVNRVLDDAFLEIEKMKPDLIIVDEINVALAYGIVSLEKAYRLMVLANRIDAELVFTGRKAPKEIIEKADLVTEMRKIKHYFDRGVLARKGIEY
;
A
#
# COMPACT_ATOMS: atom_id res chain seq x y z
N MET A 1 -11.76 1.20 10.09
CA MET A 1 -12.59 1.38 8.86
C MET A 1 -11.73 1.09 7.63
N LEU A 2 -12.31 1.02 6.43
CA LEU A 2 -11.59 0.84 5.16
C LEU A 2 -11.55 2.15 4.35
N HIS A 3 -10.33 2.63 4.07
CA HIS A 3 -10.05 3.77 3.21
C HIS A 3 -9.48 3.28 1.87
N VAL A 4 -10.00 3.80 0.76
CA VAL A 4 -9.51 3.52 -0.60
C VAL A 4 -9.02 4.81 -1.23
N TYR A 5 -7.72 4.88 -1.52
CA TYR A 5 -7.11 5.98 -2.27
C TYR A 5 -6.80 5.51 -3.69
N THR A 6 -7.63 5.93 -4.65
CA THR A 6 -7.54 5.50 -6.06
C THR A 6 -7.49 6.67 -7.04
N GLY A 7 -7.67 6.40 -8.33
CA GLY A 7 -7.62 7.40 -9.40
C GLY A 7 -6.26 7.55 -10.06
N ASP A 8 -6.24 8.25 -11.20
CA ASP A 8 -5.07 8.35 -12.07
C ASP A 8 -4.07 9.47 -11.73
N GLY A 9 -4.46 10.35 -10.80
CA GLY A 9 -3.64 11.44 -10.28
C GLY A 9 -2.55 10.96 -9.34
N LYS A 10 -1.50 11.79 -9.21
CA LYS A 10 -0.46 11.61 -8.20
C LYS A 10 -1.03 11.90 -6.81
N GLY A 11 -0.63 11.11 -5.81
CA GLY A 11 -0.84 11.44 -4.41
C GLY A 11 -1.27 10.27 -3.50
N LYS A 12 -1.65 9.12 -4.07
CA LYS A 12 -2.34 8.03 -3.32
C LYS A 12 -1.46 7.47 -2.22
N THR A 13 -0.27 7.01 -2.60
CA THR A 13 0.77 6.53 -1.69
C THR A 13 1.20 7.62 -0.72
N THR A 14 1.48 8.84 -1.20
CA THR A 14 1.92 9.95 -0.33
C THR A 14 0.87 10.33 0.71
N ALA A 15 -0.42 10.24 0.40
CA ALA A 15 -1.50 10.49 1.36
C ALA A 15 -1.58 9.37 2.41
N ALA A 16 -1.45 8.10 2.01
CA ALA A 16 -1.37 6.97 2.94
C ALA A 16 -0.15 7.09 3.88
N ILE A 17 1.00 7.50 3.34
CA ILE A 17 2.21 7.71 4.13
C ILE A 17 2.08 8.92 5.05
N GLY A 18 1.46 10.02 4.61
CA GLY A 18 1.11 11.13 5.49
C GLY A 18 0.21 10.71 6.66
N LEU A 19 -0.74 9.79 6.42
CA LEU A 19 -1.56 9.19 7.47
C LEU A 19 -0.74 8.31 8.41
N ALA A 20 0.22 7.52 7.90
CA ALA A 20 1.16 6.75 8.72
C ALA A 20 1.97 7.65 9.66
N ILE A 21 2.55 8.73 9.14
CA ILE A 21 3.32 9.70 9.93
C ILE A 21 2.43 10.36 10.99
N ARG A 22 1.18 10.72 10.65
CA ARG A 22 0.21 11.24 11.61
C ARG A 22 -0.05 10.24 12.73
N ALA A 23 -0.33 8.97 12.40
CA ALA A 23 -0.58 7.92 13.38
C ALA A 23 0.63 7.72 14.32
N LEU A 24 1.83 7.61 13.75
CA LEU A 24 3.07 7.49 14.53
C LEU A 24 3.30 8.69 15.46
N GLY A 25 3.00 9.91 15.00
CA GLY A 25 3.08 11.12 15.82
C GLY A 25 2.14 11.13 17.03
N TRP A 26 1.07 10.33 16.99
CA TRP A 26 0.14 10.09 18.10
C TRP A 26 0.43 8.79 18.86
N GLY A 27 1.62 8.19 18.67
CA GLY A 27 2.03 6.98 19.36
C GLY A 27 1.30 5.71 18.92
N LYS A 28 0.61 5.74 17.77
CA LYS A 28 -0.12 4.60 17.21
C LYS A 28 0.80 3.62 16.51
N LYS A 29 0.45 2.34 16.54
CA LYS A 29 1.18 1.27 15.86
C LYS A 29 0.80 1.25 14.37
N VAL A 30 1.79 1.23 13.49
CA VAL A 30 1.56 1.26 12.04
C VAL A 30 2.20 0.05 11.36
N PHE A 31 1.46 -0.57 10.45
CA PHE A 31 1.94 -1.65 9.60
C PHE A 31 1.79 -1.24 8.14
N VAL A 32 2.90 -1.19 7.39
CA VAL A 32 2.91 -0.80 5.98
C VAL A 32 3.38 -1.96 5.12
N ILE A 33 2.58 -2.30 4.12
CA ILE A 33 2.87 -3.27 3.08
C ILE A 33 2.94 -2.51 1.76
N GLN A 34 4.06 -2.59 1.04
CA GLN A 34 4.14 -2.09 -0.33
C GLN A 34 4.20 -3.26 -1.30
N LEU A 35 3.17 -3.38 -2.14
CA LEU A 35 3.13 -4.39 -3.20
C LEU A 35 3.69 -3.80 -4.50
N LEU A 36 4.28 -4.67 -5.33
CA LEU A 36 4.81 -4.32 -6.65
C LEU A 36 5.90 -3.23 -6.63
N LYS A 37 6.59 -3.07 -5.50
CA LYS A 37 7.62 -2.06 -5.23
C LYS A 37 8.81 -2.72 -4.52
N GLY A 38 9.67 -3.39 -5.28
CA GLY A 38 10.89 -4.02 -4.76
C GLY A 38 12.12 -3.10 -4.75
N TRP A 39 12.04 -1.94 -5.39
CA TRP A 39 13.16 -0.99 -5.46
C TRP A 39 13.23 -0.08 -4.23
N GLU A 40 14.38 0.56 -4.07
CA GLU A 40 14.60 1.52 -3.00
C GLU A 40 13.76 2.80 -3.18
N THR A 41 13.06 3.22 -2.13
CA THR A 41 12.32 4.49 -2.10
C THR A 41 12.68 5.32 -0.86
N GLY A 42 12.45 6.63 -0.93
CA GLY A 42 12.63 7.52 0.22
C GLY A 42 11.80 7.11 1.44
N GLU A 43 10.60 6.55 1.24
CA GLU A 43 9.71 6.19 2.33
C GLU A 43 10.14 4.89 3.02
N LYS A 44 10.65 3.91 2.26
CA LYS A 44 11.28 2.72 2.84
C LYS A 44 12.42 3.10 3.78
N ARG A 45 13.33 3.98 3.32
CA ARG A 45 14.46 4.48 4.13
C ARG A 45 13.99 5.17 5.41
N LEU A 46 12.96 6.01 5.31
CA LEU A 46 12.40 6.69 6.47
C LEU A 46 11.78 5.69 7.45
N PHE A 47 11.03 4.71 6.97
CA PHE A 47 10.38 3.71 7.81
C PHE A 47 11.39 2.80 8.52
N GLU A 48 12.45 2.36 7.84
CA GLU A 48 13.56 1.63 8.47
C GLU A 48 14.24 2.46 9.54
N HIS A 49 14.50 3.74 9.26
CA HIS A 49 15.09 4.65 10.25
C HIS A 49 14.16 4.83 11.46
N LEU A 50 12.88 5.12 11.28
CA LEU A 50 11.93 5.29 12.38
C LEU A 50 11.80 4.00 13.22
N ALA A 51 11.72 2.83 12.59
CA ALA A 51 11.72 1.56 13.30
C ALA A 51 12.99 1.36 14.13
N SER A 52 14.17 1.73 13.61
CA SER A 52 15.45 1.67 14.35
C SER A 52 15.48 2.60 15.57
N GLN A 53 14.69 3.68 15.56
CA GLN A 53 14.54 4.62 16.68
C GLN A 53 13.47 4.17 17.70
N GLY A 54 12.90 2.97 17.52
CA GLY A 54 11.88 2.42 18.43
C GLY A 54 10.46 2.91 18.19
N TYR A 55 10.18 3.58 17.07
CA TYR A 55 8.79 3.85 16.69
C TYR A 55 8.05 2.53 16.43
N PRO A 56 6.76 2.44 16.81
CA PRO A 56 5.96 1.23 16.65
C PRO A 56 5.51 1.02 15.19
N LEU A 57 6.48 0.81 14.30
CA LEU A 57 6.30 0.72 12.86
C LEU A 57 6.89 -0.59 12.35
N LYS A 58 6.12 -1.30 11.52
CA LYS A 58 6.64 -2.40 10.70
C LYS A 58 6.36 -2.10 9.23
N HIS A 59 7.38 -2.29 8.40
CA HIS A 59 7.32 -2.07 6.96
C HIS A 59 7.83 -3.30 6.23
N ILE A 60 7.10 -3.74 5.21
CA ILE A 60 7.48 -4.83 4.31
C ILE A 60 7.22 -4.43 2.86
N CYS A 61 8.07 -4.92 1.96
CA CYS A 61 7.95 -4.70 0.52
C CYS A 61 7.92 -6.02 -0.23
N SER A 62 7.30 -6.02 -1.41
CA SER A 62 7.32 -7.15 -2.35
C SER A 62 7.31 -6.66 -3.79
N GLY A 63 7.75 -7.53 -4.69
CA GLY A 63 7.71 -7.33 -6.12
C GLY A 63 9.08 -6.97 -6.70
N PRO A 64 9.14 -6.75 -8.02
CA PRO A 64 10.40 -6.59 -8.73
C PRO A 64 11.12 -5.28 -8.38
N GLU A 65 12.45 -5.27 -8.52
CA GLU A 65 13.30 -4.07 -8.41
C GLU A 65 13.16 -3.09 -9.60
N LYS A 66 12.26 -3.40 -10.54
CA LYS A 66 11.99 -2.59 -11.72
C LYS A 66 10.52 -2.65 -12.10
N PHE A 67 10.05 -1.67 -12.85
CA PHE A 67 8.72 -1.72 -13.44
C PHE A 67 8.59 -2.92 -14.39
N ILE A 68 7.45 -3.61 -14.29
CA ILE A 68 7.08 -4.75 -15.13
C ILE A 68 5.74 -4.47 -15.82
N ASP A 69 5.51 -5.15 -16.95
CA ASP A 69 4.19 -5.16 -17.58
C ASP A 69 3.24 -6.07 -16.81
N LEU A 70 2.28 -5.47 -16.10
CA LEU A 70 1.33 -6.18 -15.27
C LEU A 70 0.20 -6.86 -16.06
N ARG A 71 0.10 -6.64 -17.39
CA ARG A 71 -0.88 -7.35 -18.24
C ARG A 71 -0.58 -8.84 -18.38
N SER A 72 0.68 -9.21 -18.16
CA SER A 72 1.15 -10.60 -18.13
C SER A 72 2.20 -10.74 -17.03
N PRO A 73 1.79 -10.65 -15.75
CA PRO A 73 2.74 -10.62 -14.65
C PRO A 73 3.47 -11.97 -14.55
N PRO A 74 4.81 -11.97 -14.38
CA PRO A 74 5.55 -13.22 -14.26
C PRO A 74 5.10 -14.04 -13.05
N SER A 75 5.10 -15.37 -13.19
CA SER A 75 4.59 -16.28 -12.17
C SER A 75 5.31 -16.14 -10.82
N GLU A 76 6.61 -15.83 -10.86
CA GLU A 76 7.46 -15.58 -9.71
C GLU A 76 7.02 -14.33 -8.93
N VAL A 77 6.60 -13.27 -9.63
CA VAL A 77 6.10 -12.04 -8.99
C VAL A 77 4.76 -12.32 -8.30
N ILE A 78 3.87 -13.09 -8.94
CA ILE A 78 2.59 -13.50 -8.32
C ILE A 78 2.85 -14.30 -7.05
N LYS A 79 3.75 -15.28 -7.10
CA LYS A 79 4.10 -16.12 -5.95
C LYS A 79 4.72 -15.29 -4.82
N GLU A 80 5.65 -14.40 -5.14
CA GLU A 80 6.33 -13.56 -4.16
C GLU A 80 5.35 -12.61 -3.45
N VAL A 81 4.53 -11.88 -4.21
CA VAL A 81 3.52 -10.95 -3.66
C VAL A 81 2.55 -11.68 -2.74
N ASN A 82 2.06 -12.86 -3.16
CA ASN A 82 1.15 -13.64 -2.34
C ASN A 82 1.80 -14.18 -1.07
N ARG A 83 3.05 -14.63 -1.15
CA ARG A 83 3.82 -15.11 0.01
C ARG A 83 4.04 -13.99 1.02
N VAL A 84 4.49 -12.81 0.57
CA VAL A 84 4.71 -11.66 1.46
C VAL A 84 3.39 -11.23 2.11
N LEU A 85 2.28 -11.28 1.39
CA LEU A 85 0.97 -10.98 1.97
C LEU A 85 0.52 -12.05 2.99
N ASP A 86 0.87 -13.32 2.77
CA ASP A 86 0.62 -14.39 3.73
C ASP A 86 1.42 -14.21 5.02
N ASP A 87 2.71 -13.90 4.90
CA ASP A 87 3.59 -13.58 6.03
C ASP A 87 3.07 -12.33 6.79
N ALA A 88 2.52 -11.35 6.07
CA ALA A 88 1.95 -10.15 6.65
C ALA A 88 0.75 -10.42 7.56
N PHE A 89 -0.13 -11.39 7.22
CA PHE A 89 -1.27 -11.72 8.07
C PHE A 89 -0.83 -12.12 9.49
N LEU A 90 0.18 -12.99 9.59
CA LEU A 90 0.72 -13.47 10.86
C LEU A 90 1.33 -12.33 11.67
N GLU A 91 2.06 -11.45 11.00
CA GLU A 91 2.74 -10.32 11.63
C GLU A 91 1.77 -9.23 12.08
N ILE A 92 0.70 -8.98 11.34
CA ILE A 92 -0.38 -8.07 11.73
C ILE A 92 -1.10 -8.61 12.98
N GLU A 93 -1.42 -9.91 13.03
CA GLU A 93 -2.04 -10.53 14.20
C GLU A 93 -1.17 -10.42 15.46
N LYS A 94 0.15 -10.56 15.29
CA LYS A 94 1.13 -10.44 16.39
C LYS A 94 1.30 -8.99 16.85
N MET A 95 1.48 -8.07 15.91
CA MET A 95 1.74 -6.65 16.22
C MET A 95 0.50 -5.93 16.75
N LYS A 96 -0.68 -6.31 16.24
CA LYS A 96 -1.98 -5.63 16.44
C LYS A 96 -1.85 -4.12 16.19
N PRO A 97 -1.52 -3.71 14.94
CA PRO A 97 -1.38 -2.30 14.59
C PRO A 97 -2.72 -1.58 14.69
N ASP A 98 -2.70 -0.27 14.97
CA ASP A 98 -3.88 0.60 14.88
C ASP A 98 -4.16 1.03 13.42
N LEU A 99 -3.14 1.00 12.56
CA LEU A 99 -3.24 1.37 11.15
C LEU A 99 -2.48 0.38 10.26
N ILE A 100 -3.16 -0.17 9.27
CA ILE A 100 -2.61 -1.04 8.23
C ILE A 100 -2.71 -0.31 6.89
N ILE A 101 -1.60 -0.18 6.19
CA ILE A 101 -1.56 0.35 4.81
C ILE A 101 -1.10 -0.76 3.89
N VAL A 102 -1.89 -1.03 2.84
CA VAL A 102 -1.51 -1.92 1.75
C VAL A 102 -1.44 -1.10 0.46
N ASP A 103 -0.23 -0.64 0.17
CA ASP A 103 0.07 0.21 -0.96
C ASP A 103 0.11 -0.63 -2.25
N GLU A 104 -0.52 -0.11 -3.32
CA GLU A 104 -0.70 -0.74 -4.64
C GLU A 104 -1.53 -2.03 -4.68
N ILE A 105 -2.27 -2.37 -3.61
CA ILE A 105 -3.18 -3.52 -3.62
C ILE A 105 -4.28 -3.40 -4.67
N ASN A 106 -4.78 -2.20 -4.94
CA ASN A 106 -5.80 -2.00 -5.98
C ASN A 106 -5.29 -2.43 -7.35
N VAL A 107 -4.02 -2.14 -7.65
CA VAL A 107 -3.37 -2.56 -8.88
C VAL A 107 -3.17 -4.07 -8.87
N ALA A 108 -2.68 -4.64 -7.78
CA ALA A 108 -2.50 -6.09 -7.65
C ALA A 108 -3.81 -6.87 -7.85
N LEU A 109 -4.93 -6.37 -7.34
CA LEU A 109 -6.26 -6.93 -7.55
C LEU A 109 -6.72 -6.79 -9.01
N ALA A 110 -6.58 -5.59 -9.59
CA ALA A 110 -7.01 -5.32 -10.96
C ALA A 110 -6.31 -6.18 -12.01
N TYR A 111 -5.08 -6.63 -11.72
CA TYR A 111 -4.29 -7.50 -12.60
C TYR A 111 -4.27 -8.97 -12.15
N GLY A 112 -5.12 -9.36 -11.19
CA GLY A 112 -5.25 -10.75 -10.75
C GLY A 112 -4.01 -11.32 -10.04
N ILE A 113 -3.10 -10.46 -9.58
CA ILE A 113 -1.90 -10.85 -8.82
C ILE A 113 -2.30 -11.25 -7.40
N VAL A 114 -3.26 -10.51 -6.81
CA VAL A 114 -3.87 -10.82 -5.52
C VAL A 114 -5.35 -11.11 -5.75
N SER A 115 -5.92 -12.06 -5.02
CA SER A 115 -7.35 -12.39 -5.10
C SER A 115 -8.20 -11.44 -4.24
N LEU A 116 -9.45 -11.21 -4.64
CA LEU A 116 -10.43 -10.50 -3.81
C LEU A 116 -10.62 -11.14 -2.43
N GLU A 117 -10.52 -12.47 -2.35
CA GLU A 117 -10.57 -13.21 -1.09
C GLU A 117 -9.49 -12.75 -0.09
N LYS A 118 -8.24 -12.58 -0.56
CA LYS A 118 -7.16 -12.07 0.30
C LYS A 118 -7.43 -10.63 0.75
N ALA A 119 -7.98 -9.78 -0.12
CA ALA A 119 -8.39 -8.44 0.27
C ALA A 119 -9.49 -8.45 1.34
N TYR A 120 -10.48 -9.35 1.23
CA TYR A 120 -11.51 -9.51 2.26
C TYR A 120 -10.95 -10.06 3.57
N ARG A 121 -9.98 -10.97 3.51
CA ARG A 121 -9.27 -11.45 4.72
C ARG A 121 -8.55 -10.31 5.45
N LEU A 122 -7.96 -9.36 4.73
CA LEU A 122 -7.39 -8.14 5.34
C LEU A 122 -8.45 -7.29 6.04
N MET A 123 -9.62 -7.11 5.43
CA MET A 123 -10.73 -6.37 6.03
C MET A 123 -11.22 -7.04 7.33
N VAL A 124 -11.43 -8.36 7.28
CA VAL A 124 -11.83 -9.15 8.46
C VAL A 124 -10.78 -9.06 9.56
N LEU A 125 -9.50 -9.20 9.20
CA LEU A 125 -8.41 -9.08 10.16
C LEU A 125 -8.38 -7.70 10.80
N ALA A 126 -8.39 -6.62 10.00
CA ALA A 126 -8.36 -5.25 10.49
C ALA A 126 -9.53 -4.97 11.45
N ASN A 127 -10.75 -5.38 11.09
CA ASN A 127 -11.91 -5.23 11.95
C ASN A 127 -11.76 -5.99 13.29
N ARG A 128 -11.23 -7.22 13.26
CA ARG A 128 -11.04 -8.03 14.47
C ARG A 128 -10.04 -7.42 15.46
N ILE A 129 -9.05 -6.67 14.97
CA ILE A 129 -8.05 -6.01 15.81
C ILE A 129 -8.30 -4.51 16.00
N ASP A 130 -9.47 -4.02 15.57
CA ASP A 130 -9.86 -2.61 15.65
C ASP A 130 -8.86 -1.65 14.97
N ALA A 131 -8.39 -2.03 13.77
CA ALA A 131 -7.44 -1.26 12.99
C ALA A 131 -8.11 -0.49 11.83
N GLU A 132 -7.55 0.68 11.52
CA GLU A 132 -7.79 1.35 10.24
C GLU A 132 -7.06 0.60 9.11
N LEU A 133 -7.72 0.45 7.96
CA LEU A 133 -7.18 -0.23 6.79
C LEU A 133 -7.18 0.71 5.59
N VAL A 134 -6.02 0.87 4.94
CA VAL A 134 -5.87 1.74 3.77
C VAL A 134 -5.42 0.93 2.58
N PHE A 135 -6.20 0.94 1.51
CA PHE A 135 -5.84 0.39 0.21
C PHE A 135 -5.53 1.51 -0.77
N THR A 136 -4.37 1.42 -1.43
CA THR A 136 -3.97 2.39 -2.45
C THR A 136 -3.82 1.72 -3.82
N GLY A 137 -3.74 2.57 -4.83
CA GLY A 137 -3.40 2.20 -6.19
C GLY A 137 -4.51 2.56 -7.17
N ARG A 138 -4.17 2.58 -8.46
CA ARG A 138 -5.13 2.82 -9.54
C ARG A 138 -6.10 1.65 -9.66
N LYS A 139 -7.21 1.84 -10.37
CA LYS A 139 -8.15 0.78 -10.76
C LYS A 139 -8.65 -0.04 -9.55
N ALA A 140 -9.05 0.63 -8.46
CA ALA A 140 -9.70 -0.06 -7.35
C ALA A 140 -10.90 -0.88 -7.86
N PRO A 141 -10.95 -2.20 -7.59
CA PRO A 141 -12.08 -3.01 -8.03
C PRO A 141 -13.39 -2.49 -7.43
N LYS A 142 -14.50 -2.63 -8.18
CA LYS A 142 -15.81 -2.12 -7.75
C LYS A 142 -16.24 -2.74 -6.42
N GLU A 143 -15.94 -4.01 -6.23
CA GLU A 143 -16.23 -4.79 -5.04
C GLU A 143 -15.50 -4.26 -3.79
N ILE A 144 -14.32 -3.66 -3.98
CA ILE A 144 -13.56 -3.00 -2.91
C ILE A 144 -14.15 -1.61 -2.62
N ILE A 145 -14.48 -0.85 -3.67
CA ILE A 145 -15.09 0.48 -3.54
C ILE A 145 -16.41 0.40 -2.78
N GLU A 146 -17.28 -0.56 -3.12
CA GLU A 146 -18.58 -0.75 -2.48
C GLU A 146 -18.49 -1.12 -0.99
N LYS A 147 -17.35 -1.67 -0.55
CA LYS A 147 -17.11 -2.05 0.85
C LYS A 147 -16.35 -0.99 1.65
N ALA A 148 -15.84 0.05 1.00
CA ALA A 148 -15.02 1.06 1.65
C ALA A 148 -15.89 2.07 2.39
N ASP A 149 -15.46 2.44 3.59
CA ASP A 149 -16.07 3.51 4.38
C ASP A 149 -15.69 4.89 3.83
N LEU A 150 -14.50 4.99 3.22
CA LEU A 150 -14.00 6.20 2.59
C LEU A 150 -13.36 5.87 1.24
N VAL A 151 -13.78 6.56 0.18
CA VAL A 151 -13.13 6.47 -1.13
C VAL A 151 -12.70 7.88 -1.57
N THR A 152 -11.40 8.04 -1.84
CA THR A 152 -10.85 9.26 -2.43
C THR A 152 -10.29 8.95 -3.80
N GLU A 153 -10.85 9.61 -4.83
CA GLU A 153 -10.33 9.54 -6.18
C GLU A 153 -9.40 10.72 -6.46
N MET A 154 -8.12 10.43 -6.65
CA MET A 154 -7.15 11.43 -7.10
C MET A 154 -7.22 11.54 -8.61
N ARG A 155 -7.84 12.62 -9.10
CA ARG A 155 -7.96 12.89 -10.53
C ARG A 155 -6.74 13.62 -11.06
N LYS A 156 -6.21 13.18 -12.20
CA LYS A 156 -5.10 13.85 -12.90
C LYS A 156 -5.65 15.09 -13.62
N ILE A 157 -5.68 16.23 -12.94
CA ILE A 157 -6.04 17.52 -13.57
C ILE A 157 -4.89 18.03 -14.45
N LYS A 158 -3.64 17.91 -13.96
CA LYS A 158 -2.41 18.22 -14.70
C LYS A 158 -1.24 17.45 -14.09
N HIS A 159 -0.28 17.02 -14.92
CA HIS A 159 0.94 16.39 -14.43
C HIS A 159 2.16 16.87 -15.22
N TYR A 160 3.29 17.14 -14.56
CA TYR A 160 4.50 17.62 -15.25
C TYR A 160 5.11 16.57 -16.19
N PHE A 161 4.82 15.29 -15.97
CA PHE A 161 5.12 14.22 -16.92
C PHE A 161 4.51 14.47 -18.31
N ASP A 162 3.35 15.10 -18.39
CA ASP A 162 2.71 15.45 -19.68
C ASP A 162 3.53 16.47 -20.50
N ARG A 163 4.50 17.13 -19.86
CA ARG A 163 5.45 18.04 -20.49
C ARG A 163 6.87 17.45 -20.56
N GLY A 164 7.01 16.14 -20.41
CA GLY A 164 8.30 15.43 -20.51
C GLY A 164 9.17 15.43 -19.25
N VAL A 165 8.67 15.94 -18.12
CA VAL A 165 9.44 15.88 -16.86
C VAL A 165 9.44 14.45 -16.32
N LEU A 166 10.64 13.85 -16.25
CA LEU A 166 10.85 12.51 -15.72
C LEU A 166 10.76 12.47 -14.19
N ALA A 167 10.75 11.26 -13.63
CA ALA A 167 10.72 11.04 -12.18
C ALA A 167 11.98 11.59 -11.50
N ARG A 168 11.80 12.23 -10.34
CA ARG A 168 12.88 12.87 -9.57
C ARG A 168 12.92 12.33 -8.15
N LYS A 169 14.15 12.14 -7.65
CA LYS A 169 14.42 11.74 -6.28
C LYS A 169 13.87 12.76 -5.28
N GLY A 170 13.20 12.28 -4.23
CA GLY A 170 12.53 13.07 -3.20
C GLY A 170 11.17 13.61 -3.62
N ILE A 171 10.73 13.42 -4.87
CA ILE A 171 9.45 13.92 -5.37
C ILE A 171 8.57 12.80 -5.93
N GLU A 172 9.14 11.89 -6.74
CA GLU A 172 8.46 10.70 -7.27
C GLU A 172 8.91 9.40 -6.59
N TYR A 173 10.16 9.34 -6.12
CA TYR A 173 10.77 8.18 -5.45
C TYR A 173 11.86 8.61 -4.46
#